data_AF-A0A529F872-F1
#
_entry.id   AF-A0A529F872-F1
#
_cell.length_a   1.000
_cell.length_b   1.000
_cell.length_c   1.000
_cell.angle_alpha   90.00
_cell.angle_beta   90.00
_cell.angle_gamma   90.00
#
_symmetry.space_group_name_H-M   'P 1'
#
loop_
_entity.id
_entity.type
_entity.pdbx_description
1 polymer ?
#
loop_
_entity_poly.entity_id
_entity_poly.type
_entity_poly.pdbx_seq_one_letter_code
_entity_poly.pdbx_strand_id
1 'polypeptide(L)'
;GEAFRKLHSSGAMFPFRFELFAMIDDYLKVLSTKDVALPEGYHDVVREADSVRAALATHPIPIVACHCDPLCENFLDTGDRMWIVDWEYSGMNDPH
;
A
#
# COMPACT_ATOMS: atom_id res chain seq x y z
N GLY A 1 -13.84 3.63 -6.39
CA GLY A 1 -14.45 4.89 -6.89
C GLY A 1 -14.02 5.14 -8.34
N GLU A 2 -14.67 6.10 -9.02
CA GLU A 2 -14.35 6.42 -10.43
C GLU A 2 -12.90 6.91 -10.64
N ALA A 3 -12.36 7.70 -9.69
CA ALA A 3 -10.97 8.15 -9.72
C ALA A 3 -9.97 6.99 -9.69
N PHE A 4 -10.17 6.01 -8.79
CA PHE A 4 -9.34 4.80 -8.74
C PHE A 4 -9.50 3.93 -9.98
N ARG A 5 -10.73 3.76 -10.49
CA ARG A 5 -10.93 3.00 -11.72
C ARG A 5 -10.14 3.63 -12.87
N LYS A 6 -10.17 4.96 -13.00
CA LYS A 6 -9.42 5.69 -14.01
C LYS A 6 -7.91 5.53 -13.83
N LEU A 7 -7.40 5.56 -12.59
CA LEU A 7 -5.99 5.30 -12.30
C LEU A 7 -5.60 3.87 -12.65
N HIS A 8 -6.29 2.87 -12.12
CA HIS A 8 -5.97 1.45 -12.26
C HIS A 8 -6.08 0.99 -13.72
N SER A 9 -6.93 1.63 -14.54
CA SER A 9 -7.08 1.35 -15.97
C SER A 9 -6.30 2.32 -16.88
N SER A 10 -5.49 3.23 -16.34
CA SER A 10 -4.81 4.28 -17.12
C SER A 10 -3.67 3.77 -18.00
N GLY A 11 -3.12 2.60 -17.69
CA GLY A 11 -1.87 2.12 -18.27
C GLY A 11 -0.63 2.85 -17.73
N ALA A 12 -0.77 3.70 -16.71
CA ALA A 12 0.37 4.31 -16.04
C ALA A 12 1.32 3.24 -15.49
N MET A 13 2.62 3.52 -15.57
CA MET A 13 3.66 2.66 -15.01
C MET A 13 4.46 3.46 -13.99
N PHE A 14 4.36 3.08 -12.72
CA PHE A 14 5.24 3.60 -11.69
C PHE A 14 6.56 2.83 -11.68
N PRO A 15 7.69 3.50 -11.41
CA PRO A 15 9.01 2.89 -11.50
C PRO A 15 9.30 1.90 -10.35
N PHE A 16 8.42 1.84 -9.35
CA PHE A 16 8.55 0.99 -8.17
C PHE A 16 7.31 0.15 -7.96
N ARG A 17 7.53 -1.01 -7.34
CA ARG A 17 6.50 -1.93 -6.84
C ARG A 17 6.20 -1.56 -5.38
N PHE A 18 4.93 -1.46 -5.02
CA PHE A 18 4.56 -1.31 -3.62
C PHE A 18 4.64 -2.68 -2.94
N GLU A 19 5.61 -2.85 -2.05
CA GLU A 19 5.83 -4.10 -1.30
C GLU A 19 5.59 -3.84 0.19
N LEU A 20 4.33 -3.95 0.61
CA LEU A 20 3.89 -3.70 2.00
C LEU A 20 4.74 -4.45 3.02
N PHE A 21 5.00 -5.74 2.79
CA PHE A 21 5.76 -6.58 3.71
C PHE A 21 7.23 -6.17 3.78
N ALA A 22 7.86 -5.81 2.65
CA ALA A 22 9.22 -5.30 2.65
C ALA A 22 9.33 -3.99 3.43
N MET A 23 8.32 -3.12 3.34
CA MET A 23 8.25 -1.89 4.12
C MET A 23 8.13 -2.17 5.63
N ILE A 24 7.30 -3.14 6.04
CA ILE A 24 7.21 -3.58 7.45
C ILE A 24 8.56 -4.10 7.95
N ASP A 25 9.23 -4.96 7.16
CA ASP A 25 10.54 -5.51 7.49
C ASP A 25 11.61 -4.40 7.64
N ASP A 26 11.61 -3.44 6.73
CA ASP A 26 12.53 -2.29 6.77
C ASP A 26 12.27 -1.41 8.00
N TYR A 27 11.00 -1.13 8.34
CA TYR A 27 10.65 -0.40 9.55
C TYR A 27 11.08 -1.15 10.81
N LEU A 28 10.88 -2.47 10.86
CA LEU A 28 11.32 -3.30 11.98
C LEU A 28 12.83 -3.29 12.15
N LYS A 29 13.57 -3.35 11.04
CA LYS A 29 15.02 -3.23 11.04
C LYS A 29 15.46 -1.88 11.59
N VAL A 30 14.83 -0.77 11.18
CA VAL A 30 15.10 0.56 11.74
C VAL A 30 14.78 0.61 13.23
N LEU A 31 13.63 0.09 13.66
CA LEU A 31 13.23 0.09 15.07
C LEU A 31 14.18 -0.74 15.94
N SER A 32 14.75 -1.83 15.42
CA SER A 32 15.76 -2.64 16.12
C SER A 32 17.03 -1.87 16.52
N THR A 33 17.27 -0.71 15.90
CA THR A 33 18.43 0.15 16.20
C THR A 33 18.13 1.23 17.24
N LYS A 34 16.89 1.30 17.72
CA LYS A 34 16.40 2.33 18.64
C LYS A 34 15.89 1.68 19.92
N ASP A 35 15.97 2.40 21.04
CA ASP A 35 15.40 1.95 22.30
C ASP A 35 13.90 2.30 22.35
N VAL A 36 13.08 1.45 21.71
CA VAL A 36 11.63 1.63 21.60
C VAL A 36 10.95 0.33 21.99
N ALA A 37 10.00 0.42 22.93
CA ALA A 37 9.14 -0.71 23.27
C ALA A 37 8.07 -0.88 22.17
N LEU A 38 8.02 -2.07 21.55
CA LEU A 38 6.92 -2.43 20.68
C LEU A 38 5.68 -2.79 21.53
N PRO A 39 4.46 -2.58 21.02
CA PRO A 39 3.25 -3.05 21.68
C PRO A 39 3.27 -4.56 21.92
N GLU A 40 2.63 -5.00 23.01
CA GLU A 40 2.44 -6.42 23.28
C GLU A 40 1.70 -7.10 22.12
N GLY A 41 2.16 -8.29 21.70
CA GLY A 41 1.58 -9.04 20.57
C GLY A 41 2.02 -8.57 19.17
N TYR A 42 2.86 -7.55 19.05
CA TYR A 42 3.31 -7.04 17.74
C TYR A 42 3.92 -8.14 16.85
N HIS A 43 4.81 -8.98 17.41
CA HIS A 43 5.42 -10.08 16.65
C HIS A 43 4.44 -11.18 16.26
N ASP A 44 3.36 -11.37 17.02
CA ASP A 44 2.31 -12.33 16.67
C ASP A 44 1.49 -11.82 15.49
N VAL A 45 1.15 -10.52 15.47
CA VAL A 45 0.47 -9.88 14.34
C VAL A 45 1.32 -9.92 13.07
N VAL A 46 2.63 -9.66 13.16
CA VAL A 46 3.53 -9.77 12.00
C VAL A 46 3.54 -11.19 11.44
N ARG A 47 3.58 -12.20 12.31
CA ARG A 47 3.54 -13.61 11.91
C ARG A 47 2.21 -14.00 11.27
N GLU A 48 1.09 -13.47 11.75
CA GLU A 48 -0.22 -13.66 11.10
C GLU A 48 -0.27 -13.00 9.72
N ALA A 49 0.39 -11.84 9.55
CA ALA A 49 0.45 -11.16 8.26
C ALA A 49 1.16 -11.99 7.18
N ASP A 50 2.14 -12.83 7.53
CA ASP A 50 2.75 -13.79 6.59
C ASP A 50 1.74 -14.79 6.04
N SER A 51 0.76 -15.21 6.84
CA SER A 51 -0.30 -16.12 6.37
C SER A 51 -1.21 -15.42 5.34
N VAL A 52 -1.49 -14.13 5.53
CA VAL A 52 -2.23 -13.30 4.57
C VAL A 52 -1.41 -13.12 3.28
N ARG A 53 -0.10 -12.89 3.38
CA ARG A 53 0.81 -12.83 2.23
C ARG A 53 0.75 -14.11 1.40
N ALA A 54 0.85 -15.26 2.07
CA ALA A 54 0.78 -16.56 1.41
C ALA A 54 -0.58 -16.77 0.73
N ALA A 55 -1.68 -16.39 1.39
CA ALA A 55 -3.02 -16.47 0.82
C ALA A 55 -3.18 -15.60 -0.43
N LEU A 56 -2.73 -14.34 -0.39
CA LEU A 56 -2.77 -13.43 -1.55
C LEU A 56 -1.94 -13.95 -2.72
N ALA A 57 -0.79 -14.58 -2.44
CA ALA A 57 0.06 -15.17 -3.49
C ALA A 57 -0.60 -16.35 -4.25
N THR A 58 -1.64 -16.98 -3.70
CA THR A 58 -2.34 -18.09 -4.37
C THR A 58 -3.23 -17.64 -5.53
N HIS A 59 -3.60 -16.36 -5.57
CA HIS A 59 -4.47 -15.80 -6.60
C HIS A 59 -3.74 -14.63 -7.28
N PRO A 60 -2.99 -14.87 -8.36
CA PRO A 60 -2.28 -13.81 -9.06
C PRO A 60 -3.27 -12.80 -9.67
N ILE A 61 -3.23 -11.58 -9.15
CA ILE A 61 -4.05 -10.45 -9.62
C ILE A 61 -3.17 -9.54 -10.50
N PRO A 62 -3.75 -8.86 -11.52
CA PRO A 62 -3.02 -7.90 -12.32
C PRO A 62 -2.42 -6.79 -11.47
N ILE A 63 -1.13 -6.57 -11.65
CA ILE A 63 -0.41 -5.47 -11.02
C ILE A 63 -0.59 -4.21 -11.85
N VAL A 64 -1.10 -3.14 -11.23
CA VAL A 64 -1.41 -1.87 -11.89
C VAL A 64 -0.89 -0.69 -11.06
N ALA A 65 -0.89 0.52 -11.63
CA ALA A 65 -0.56 1.72 -10.89
C ALA A 65 -1.61 2.01 -9.81
N CYS A 66 -1.18 2.10 -8.55
CA CYS A 66 -2.02 2.34 -7.38
C CYS A 66 -1.48 3.50 -6.55
N HIS A 67 -2.37 4.18 -5.82
CA HIS A 67 -2.01 5.28 -4.91
C HIS A 67 -1.37 4.78 -3.61
N CYS A 68 -1.83 3.62 -3.12
CA CYS A 68 -1.40 2.95 -1.88
C CYS A 68 -1.63 3.71 -0.56
N ASP A 69 -2.01 4.99 -0.59
CA ASP A 69 -2.43 5.73 0.61
C ASP A 69 -3.72 6.54 0.40
N PRO A 70 -4.90 5.89 0.30
CA PRO A 70 -6.14 6.53 -0.10
C PRO A 70 -6.87 7.21 1.08
N LEU A 71 -6.17 8.06 1.84
CA LEU A 71 -6.78 8.84 2.93
C LEU A 71 -7.77 9.87 2.39
N CYS A 72 -8.82 10.18 3.16
CA CYS A 72 -9.87 11.11 2.73
C CYS A 72 -9.32 12.49 2.34
N GLU A 73 -8.27 12.95 3.02
CA GLU A 73 -7.60 14.23 2.74
C GLU A 73 -6.85 14.27 1.40
N ASN A 74 -6.51 13.11 0.85
CA ASN A 74 -5.84 12.97 -0.45
C ASN A 74 -6.80 13.10 -1.63
N PHE A 75 -8.11 13.29 -1.38
CA PHE A 75 -9.10 13.51 -2.42
C PHE A 75 -9.57 14.95 -2.45
N LEU A 76 -9.38 15.58 -3.60
CA LEU A 76 -9.89 16.92 -3.87
C LEU A 76 -11.09 16.81 -4.80
N ASP A 77 -12.28 17.10 -4.29
CA ASP A 77 -13.51 17.17 -5.06
C ASP A 77 -13.75 18.59 -5.56
N THR A 78 -13.78 18.78 -6.88
CA THR A 78 -14.07 20.07 -7.51
C THR A 78 -15.56 20.26 -7.81
N GLY A 79 -16.40 19.28 -7.50
CA GLY A 79 -17.84 19.25 -7.76
C GLY A 79 -18.21 18.62 -9.12
N ASP A 80 -17.30 18.67 -10.09
CA ASP A 80 -17.43 18.01 -11.40
C ASP A 80 -16.52 16.79 -11.55
N ARG A 81 -15.45 16.70 -10.75
CA ARG A 81 -14.51 15.58 -10.74
C ARG A 81 -13.72 15.51 -9.45
N MET A 82 -13.17 14.32 -9.22
CA MET A 82 -12.25 14.05 -8.12
C MET A 82 -10.81 13.99 -8.61
N TRP A 83 -9.91 14.61 -7.86
CA TRP A 83 -8.46 14.50 -8.00
C TRP A 83 -7.88 13.74 -6.83
N ILE A 84 -6.78 13.04 -7.08
CA ILE A 84 -6.00 12.34 -6.05
C ILE A 84 -4.63 13.01 -5.98
N VAL A 85 -4.23 13.40 -4.78
CA VAL A 85 -2.95 14.05 -4.48
C VAL A 85 -2.15 13.22 -3.47
N ASP A 86 -0.89 13.59 -3.24
CA ASP A 86 0.03 12.94 -2.31
C ASP A 86 0.47 11.51 -2.68
N TRP A 87 1.26 11.42 -3.75
CA TRP A 87 1.65 10.16 -4.37
C TRP A 87 2.92 9.52 -3.77
N GLU A 88 3.33 9.90 -2.56
CA GLU A 88 4.61 9.46 -1.98
C GLU A 88 4.69 7.94 -1.76
N TYR A 89 3.56 7.31 -1.46
CA TYR A 89 3.45 5.85 -1.30
C TYR A 89 2.98 5.13 -2.56
N SER A 90 2.81 5.84 -3.67
CA SER A 90 2.33 5.23 -4.91
C SER A 90 3.20 4.04 -5.33
N GLY A 91 2.67 3.19 -6.19
CA GLY A 91 3.45 2.10 -6.73
C GLY A 91 2.62 1.14 -7.55
N MET A 92 3.30 0.28 -8.29
CA MET A 92 2.64 -0.84 -8.91
C MET A 92 2.11 -1.75 -7.78
N ASN A 93 0.80 -1.89 -7.61
CA ASN A 93 0.17 -2.69 -6.56
C ASN A 93 -0.99 -3.56 -7.09
N ASP A 94 -1.52 -4.42 -6.23
CA ASP A 94 -2.86 -4.99 -6.37
C ASP A 94 -3.91 -3.84 -6.30
N PRO A 95 -4.89 -3.77 -7.23
CA PRO A 95 -5.92 -2.73 -7.22
C PRO A 95 -7.01 -2.88 -6.15
N HIS A 96 -7.01 -3.97 -5.36
CA HIS A 96 -8.03 -4.31 -4.37
C HIS A 96 -7.69 -3.88 -2.94
#